data_AF-A0A2R4WRK7-F1
#
_entry.id   AF-A0A2R4WRK7-F1
#
_cell.length_a   1.000
_cell.length_b   1.000
_cell.length_c   1.000
_cell.angle_alpha   90.00
_cell.angle_beta   90.00
_cell.angle_gamma   90.00
#
_symmetry.space_group_name_H-M   'P 1'
#
loop_
_entity.id
_entity.type
_entity.pdbx_description
1 polymer ?
#
loop_
_entity_poly.entity_id
_entity_poly.type
_entity_poly.pdbx_seq_one_letter_code
_entity_poly.pdbx_strand_id
1 'polypeptide(L)' 'MKAFLVAVAAALVLATAASFLLAENQRFAYQAFATSGARVSDPGTNLVGPRWTGDIKEPGQGTHKPAGHKAEAGS' A
#
# COMPACT_ATOMS: atom_id res chain seq x y z
N MET A 1 39.91 -33.92 4.51
CA MET A 1 38.45 -34.19 4.56
C MET A 1 37.81 -33.86 5.92
N LYS A 2 38.46 -34.12 7.07
CA LYS A 2 37.88 -33.84 8.40
C LYS A 2 37.41 -32.39 8.61
N ALA A 3 38.23 -31.40 8.24
CA ALA A 3 37.88 -29.99 8.36
C ALA A 3 36.66 -29.60 7.51
N PHE A 4 36.52 -30.18 6.31
CA PHE A 4 35.36 -29.97 5.46
C PHE A 4 34.09 -30.52 6.09
N LEU A 5 34.14 -31.74 6.67
CA LEU A 5 33.01 -32.32 7.38
C LEU A 5 32.59 -31.49 8.60
N VAL A 6 33.56 -30.92 9.33
CA VAL A 6 33.28 -30.01 10.45
C VAL A 6 32.61 -28.73 9.97
N ALA A 7 33.06 -28.15 8.86
CA ALA A 7 32.45 -26.95 8.28
C ALA A 7 31.01 -27.21 7.82
N VAL A 8 30.75 -28.35 7.18
CA VAL A 8 29.39 -28.76 6.79
C VAL A 8 28.49 -28.92 8.01
N ALA A 9 28.97 -29.59 9.07
CA ALA A 9 28.22 -29.74 10.30
C ALA A 9 27.89 -28.38 10.95
N ALA A 10 28.88 -27.47 11.02
CA ALA A 10 28.67 -26.13 11.55
C ALA A 10 27.64 -25.33 10.72
N ALA A 11 27.70 -25.42 9.39
CA ALA A 11 26.75 -24.77 8.50
C ALA A 11 25.32 -25.26 8.71
N LEU A 12 25.12 -26.58 8.89
CA LEU A 12 23.79 -27.14 9.18
C LEU A 12 23.22 -26.64 10.51
N VAL A 13 24.07 -26.57 11.54
CA VAL A 13 23.67 -26.05 12.86
C VAL A 13 23.27 -24.58 12.75
N LEU A 14 24.11 -23.75 12.09
CA LEU A 14 23.84 -22.33 11.91
C LEU A 14 22.58 -22.08 11.07
N ALA A 15 22.39 -22.81 9.97
CA ALA A 15 21.20 -22.69 9.13
C ALA A 15 19.92 -23.03 9.90
N THR A 16 19.97 -24.10 10.70
CA THR A 16 18.84 -24.51 11.54
C THR A 16 18.52 -23.43 12.58
N ALA A 17 19.53 -22.96 13.31
CA ALA A 17 19.35 -21.89 14.30
C ALA A 17 18.80 -20.60 13.67
N ALA A 18 19.34 -20.19 12.51
CA ALA A 18 18.87 -19.02 11.79
C ALA A 18 17.41 -19.16 11.32
N SER A 19 16.98 -20.37 10.94
CA SER A 19 15.59 -20.60 10.51
C SER A 19 14.56 -20.33 11.61
N PHE A 20 14.85 -20.77 12.84
CA PHE A 20 13.99 -20.51 13.99
C PHE A 20 13.98 -19.03 14.37
N LEU A 21 15.16 -18.40 14.43
CA LEU A 21 15.28 -16.98 14.76
C LEU A 21 14.59 -16.08 13.71
N LEU A 22 14.72 -16.42 12.44
CA LEU A 22 14.13 -15.64 11.36
C LEU A 22 12.60 -15.76 11.36
N ALA A 23 12.06 -16.95 11.64
CA ALA A 23 10.62 -17.18 11.71
C ALA A 23 9.93 -16.31 12.79
N GLU A 24 10.58 -16.09 13.94
CA GLU A 24 10.05 -15.25 15.01
C GLU A 24 10.00 -13.75 14.65
N ASN A 25 10.90 -13.31 13.76
CA ASN A 25 11.05 -11.90 13.41
C ASN A 25 10.31 -11.49 12.12
N GLN A 26 9.68 -12.43 11.42
CA GLN A 26 8.94 -12.14 10.20
C GLN A 26 7.48 -11.80 10.51
N ARG A 27 7.07 -10.57 10.20
CA ARG A 27 5.64 -10.21 10.11
C ARG A 27 5.06 -10.79 8.83
N PHE A 28 3.95 -11.51 8.93
CA PHE A 28 3.23 -11.98 7.74
C PHE A 28 2.76 -10.80 6.88
N ALA A 29 2.76 -10.97 5.55
CA ALA A 29 2.36 -9.92 4.61
C ALA A 29 0.97 -9.33 4.93
N TYR A 30 0.00 -10.17 5.33
CA TYR A 30 -1.32 -9.71 5.73
C TYR A 30 -1.28 -8.81 6.98
N GLN A 31 -0.33 -9.01 7.90
CA GLN A 31 -0.15 -8.14 9.08
C GLN A 31 0.64 -6.86 8.76
N ALA A 32 1.52 -6.90 7.76
CA ALA A 32 2.30 -5.74 7.34
C ALA A 32 1.47 -4.77 6.48
N PHE A 33 0.56 -5.31 5.66
CA PHE A 33 -0.24 -4.55 4.70
C PHE A 33 -1.74 -4.52 5.05
N ALA A 34 -2.14 -5.01 6.23
CA ALA A 34 -3.43 -4.69 6.80
C ALA A 34 -3.46 -3.20 7.14
N THR A 35 -3.80 -2.39 6.14
CA THR A 35 -4.31 -1.05 6.37
C THR A 35 -5.73 -1.20 6.93
N SER A 36 -6.22 -0.21 7.68
CA SER A 36 -7.65 -0.14 7.96
C SER A 36 -8.35 0.08 6.61
N GLY A 37 -8.68 -1.01 5.92
CA GLY A 37 -9.34 -0.93 4.63
C GLY A 37 -10.53 0.01 4.72
N ALA A 38 -10.79 0.77 3.66
CA ALA A 38 -11.96 1.64 3.62
C ALA A 38 -13.19 0.76 3.91
N ARG A 39 -13.82 0.96 5.07
CA ARG A 39 -15.07 0.28 5.40
C ARG A 39 -16.12 0.86 4.44
N VAL A 40 -16.44 0.08 3.41
CA VAL A 40 -17.46 0.39 2.42
C VAL A 40 -18.82 0.21 3.09
N SER A 41 -19.31 1.24 3.77
CA SER A 41 -20.71 1.28 4.24
C SER A 41 -21.66 1.66 3.10
N ASP A 42 -21.18 2.40 2.10
CA ASP A 42 -21.99 2.94 1.00
C ASP A 42 -21.46 2.50 -0.37
N PRO A 43 -21.98 1.43 -0.98
CA PRO A 43 -21.54 0.99 -2.31
C PRO A 43 -21.68 2.14 -3.33
N GLY A 44 -20.59 2.45 -4.05
CA GLY A 44 -20.57 3.44 -5.13
C GLY A 44 -19.93 4.80 -4.82
N THR A 45 -19.73 5.19 -3.56
CA THR A 45 -19.16 6.51 -3.20
C THR A 45 -17.74 6.45 -2.61
N ASN A 46 -17.28 5.27 -2.18
CA ASN A 46 -16.02 5.13 -1.41
C ASN A 46 -14.74 5.49 -2.19
N LEU A 47 -14.77 5.38 -3.52
CA LEU A 47 -13.57 5.57 -4.36
C LEU A 47 -13.56 6.90 -5.13
N VAL A 48 -14.69 7.61 -5.11
CA VAL A 48 -15.03 8.62 -6.13
C VAL A 48 -15.76 9.84 -5.54
N GLY A 49 -16.24 9.73 -4.29
CA GLY A 49 -16.93 10.80 -3.57
C GLY A 49 -18.40 10.97 -3.98
N PRO A 50 -19.21 11.72 -3.19
CA PRO A 50 -20.66 11.80 -3.38
C PRO A 50 -21.14 12.46 -4.68
N ARG A 51 -20.25 13.14 -5.40
CA ARG A 51 -20.59 13.87 -6.64
C ARG A 51 -20.08 13.19 -7.90
N TRP A 52 -19.59 11.95 -7.81
CA TRP A 52 -19.19 11.21 -8.98
C TRP A 52 -20.40 10.79 -9.80
N THR A 53 -20.36 11.11 -11.09
CA THR A 53 -21.46 10.85 -12.02
C THR A 53 -21.26 9.57 -12.83
N GLY A 54 -20.14 8.85 -12.65
CA GLY A 54 -19.79 7.67 -13.46
C GLY A 54 -19.36 7.99 -14.89
N ASP A 55 -19.42 9.27 -15.27
CA ASP A 55 -19.30 9.70 -16.66
C ASP A 55 -17.85 10.09 -16.95
N ILE A 56 -17.07 9.15 -17.49
CA ILE A 56 -15.70 9.41 -17.94
C ILE A 56 -15.79 10.18 -19.26
N LYS A 57 -15.84 11.51 -19.19
CA LYS A 57 -15.70 12.35 -20.37
C LYS A 57 -14.26 12.28 -20.86
N GLU A 58 -14.09 11.95 -22.13
CA GLU A 58 -12.78 11.86 -22.77
C GLU A 58 -11.94 13.12 -22.50
N PRO A 59 -10.62 12.99 -22.23
CA PRO A 59 -9.76 14.12 -21.93
C PRO A 59 -9.69 15.04 -23.16
N GLY A 60 -10.46 16.14 -23.10
CA GLY A 60 -10.61 17.10 -24.18
C GLY A 60 -12.00 17.74 -24.26
N GLN A 61 -13.02 17.14 -23.63
CA GLN A 61 -14.41 17.61 -23.72
C GLN A 61 -14.91 18.18 -22.39
N GLY A 62 -14.20 19.17 -21.86
CA GLY A 62 -14.62 19.92 -20.68
C GLY A 62 -14.17 21.37 -20.80
N THR A 63 -15.11 22.27 -21.08
CA THR A 63 -14.88 23.71 -21.13
C THR A 63 -14.32 24.21 -19.80
N HIS A 64 -13.01 24.37 -19.73
CA HIS A 64 -12.37 25.06 -18.63
C HIS A 64 -12.71 26.55 -18.77
N LYS A 65 -13.81 26.99 -18.15
CA LYS A 65 -13.98 28.42 -17.86
C LYS A 65 -13.10 28.70 -16.63
N PRO A 66 -12.00 29.46 -16.77
CA PRO A 66 -11.19 29.81 -15.61
C PRO A 66 -12.06 30.62 -14.65
N ALA A 67 -12.07 30.23 -13.38
CA ALA A 67 -12.76 30.95 -12.33
C ALA A 67 -12.12 32.35 -12.22
N GLY A 68 -12.86 33.38 -12.65
CA GLY A 68 -12.45 34.77 -12.51
C GLY A 68 -12.25 35.08 -11.03
N HIS A 69 -11.02 35.49 -10.68
CA HIS A 69 -10.74 36.16 -9.41
C HIS A 69 -11.68 37.37 -9.28
N LYS A 70 -12.55 37.36 -8.27
CA LYS A 70 -13.20 38.58 -7.80
C LYS A 70 -12.35 39.14 -6.67
N ALA A 71 -11.70 40.27 -6.95
CA ALA A 71 -11.11 41.13 -5.95
C ALA A 71 -12.20 41.62 -5.00
N GLU A 72 -11.96 41.48 -3.70
CA GLU A 72 -12.74 42.12 -2.64
C GLU A 72 -12.54 43.63 -2.74
N ALA A 73 -13.64 44.36 -2.89
CA ALA A 73 -13.69 45.80 -2.70
C ALA A 73 -14.98 46.15 -1.95
N GLY A 74 -14.81 46.47 -0.68
CA GLY A 74 -15.50 47.53 0.06
C GLY A 74 -17.02 47.53 0.14
N SER A 75 -17.52 47.43 1.36
CA SER A 75 -18.45 48.42 1.90
C SER A 75 -18.25 48.58 3.40
#